data_AF-A0A4Y2BAE3-F1
#
_entry.id   AF-A0A4Y2BAE3-F1
#
_cell.length_a   1.000
_cell.length_b   1.000
_cell.length_c   1.000
_cell.angle_alpha   90.00
_cell.angle_beta   90.00
_cell.angle_gamma   90.00
#
_symmetry.space_group_name_H-M   'P 1'
#
loop_
_entity.id
_entity.type
_entity.pdbx_description
1 polymer ?
#
loop_
_entity_poly.entity_id
_entity_poly.type
_entity_poly.pdbx_seq_one_letter_code
_entity_poly.pdbx_strand_id
1 'polypeptide(L)'
;MNSHLFIDWLKHFVKHSEPSAEDLILLIADNHTSHCSLPAVLFRRENHIRFLTLPPHVSHVLQPLDVFAPLKALYSSEAEKWLVQNPGNAITL
;
A
#
# COMPACT_ATOMS: atom_id res chain seq x y z
N MET A 1 -2.72 -8.41 -3.23
CA MET A 1 -4.13 -8.10 -2.91
C MET A 1 -5.01 -8.35 -4.14
N ASN A 2 -6.13 -9.08 -4.01
CA ASN A 2 -7.05 -9.31 -5.14
C ASN A 2 -8.04 -8.14 -5.31
N SER A 3 -8.81 -8.14 -6.40
CA SER A 3 -9.72 -7.03 -6.73
C SER A 3 -10.85 -6.82 -5.71
N HIS A 4 -11.39 -7.91 -5.13
CA HIS A 4 -12.46 -7.82 -4.14
C HIS A 4 -11.97 -7.16 -2.85
N LEU A 5 -10.84 -7.63 -2.32
CA LEU A 5 -10.22 -7.07 -1.12
C LEU A 5 -9.81 -5.61 -1.33
N PHE A 6 -9.36 -5.25 -2.54
CA PHE A 6 -9.03 -3.86 -2.83
C PHE A 6 -10.23 -2.92 -2.76
N ILE A 7 -11.42 -3.38 -3.20
CA ILE A 7 -12.65 -2.59 -3.08
C ILE A 7 -13.05 -2.43 -1.62
N ASP A 8 -12.95 -3.48 -0.80
CA ASP A 8 -13.26 -3.37 0.63
C ASP A 8 -12.27 -2.45 1.35
N TRP A 9 -11.00 -2.49 0.96
CA TRP A 9 -10.00 -1.52 1.40
C TRP A 9 -10.37 -0.10 0.96
N LEU A 10 -10.81 0.12 -0.28
CA LEU A 10 -11.25 1.44 -0.76
C LEU A 10 -12.44 1.99 0.04
N LYS A 11 -13.41 1.14 0.41
CA LYS A 11 -14.53 1.53 1.28
C LYS A 11 -14.02 1.97 2.66
N HIS A 12 -13.09 1.21 3.23
CA HIS A 12 -12.45 1.57 4.50
C HIS A 12 -11.67 2.87 4.39
N PHE A 13 -10.92 3.05 3.30
CA PHE A 13 -10.17 4.27 3.03
C PHE A 13 -11.09 5.50 2.94
N VAL A 14 -12.17 5.45 2.17
CA VAL A 14 -13.15 6.55 2.06
C VAL A 14 -13.74 6.89 3.43
N LYS A 15 -14.10 5.86 4.23
CA LYS A 15 -14.65 6.05 5.57
C LYS A 15 -13.74 6.89 6.49
N HIS A 16 -12.42 6.77 6.34
CA HIS A 16 -11.46 7.42 7.23
C HIS A 16 -10.82 8.68 6.65
N SER A 17 -10.89 8.86 5.33
CA SER A 17 -10.30 10.00 4.65
C SER A 17 -11.33 11.05 4.23
N GLU A 18 -12.62 10.69 4.23
CA GLU A 18 -13.77 11.59 4.03
C GLU A 18 -13.63 12.55 2.82
N PRO A 19 -13.29 12.04 1.61
CA PRO A 19 -13.13 12.88 0.43
C PRO A 19 -14.44 13.58 0.04
N SER A 20 -14.34 14.83 -0.43
CA SER A 20 -15.48 15.62 -0.89
C SER A 20 -15.21 16.28 -2.25
N ALA A 21 -16.22 16.94 -2.82
CA ALA A 21 -16.04 17.71 -4.06
C ALA A 21 -15.09 18.90 -3.88
N GLU A 22 -15.04 19.46 -2.67
CA GLU A 22 -14.19 20.57 -2.26
C GLU A 22 -12.78 20.11 -1.84
N ASP A 23 -12.66 18.89 -1.30
CA ASP A 23 -11.39 18.29 -0.86
C ASP A 23 -11.16 16.91 -1.53
N LEU A 24 -10.60 16.97 -2.74
CA LEU A 24 -10.29 15.78 -3.54
C LEU A 24 -9.06 15.06 -2.99
N ILE A 25 -9.11 13.73 -2.95
CA ILE A 25 -7.96 12.91 -2.55
C ILE A 25 -7.24 12.38 -3.79
N LEU A 26 -5.91 12.56 -3.82
CA LEU A 26 -5.03 11.88 -4.76
C LEU A 26 -4.50 10.58 -4.13
N LEU A 27 -4.96 9.44 -4.63
CA LEU A 27 -4.45 8.13 -4.25
C LEU A 27 -3.40 7.67 -5.26
N ILE A 28 -2.16 7.50 -4.79
CA ILE A 28 -1.04 7.01 -5.59
C ILE A 28 -0.78 5.54 -5.21
N ALA A 29 -0.74 4.66 -6.20
CA ALA A 29 -0.47 3.24 -5.98
C ALA A 29 0.42 2.66 -7.09
N ASP A 30 0.94 1.45 -6.87
CA ASP A 30 1.60 0.71 -7.95
C ASP A 30 0.60 0.27 -9.04
N ASN A 31 1.13 -0.14 -10.20
CA ASN A 31 0.35 -0.59 -11.34
C ASN A 31 -0.13 -2.05 -11.24
N HIS A 32 -0.45 -2.54 -10.04
CA HIS A 32 -0.96 -3.89 -9.88
C HIS A 32 -2.38 -4.02 -10.48
N THR A 33 -2.64 -5.12 -11.19
CA THR A 33 -3.86 -5.30 -12.01
C THR A 33 -5.16 -5.25 -11.21
N SER A 34 -5.14 -5.66 -9.93
CA SER A 34 -6.30 -5.56 -9.03
C SER A 34 -6.79 -4.12 -8.83
N HIS A 35 -5.88 -3.14 -8.94
CA HIS A 35 -6.20 -1.72 -8.79
C HIS A 35 -6.99 -1.16 -9.97
N CYS A 36 -6.99 -1.83 -11.12
CA CYS A 36 -7.59 -1.35 -12.37
C CYS A 36 -8.91 -2.03 -12.71
N SER A 37 -9.51 -2.77 -11.76
CA SER A 37 -10.82 -3.36 -11.97
C SER A 37 -11.91 -2.29 -12.16
N LEU A 38 -12.88 -2.54 -13.06
CA LEU A 38 -13.96 -1.61 -13.35
C LEU A 38 -14.72 -1.15 -12.08
N PRO A 39 -15.10 -2.04 -11.14
CA PRO A 39 -15.77 -1.61 -9.92
C PRO A 39 -14.93 -0.66 -9.07
N ALA A 40 -13.61 -0.89 -8.98
CA ALA A 40 -12.73 0.02 -8.24
C ALA A 40 -12.64 1.39 -8.94
N VAL A 41 -12.60 1.44 -10.27
CA VAL A 41 -12.54 2.71 -11.04
C VAL A 41 -13.81 3.53 -10.81
N LEU A 42 -14.98 2.89 -10.92
CA LEU A 42 -16.27 3.55 -10.69
C LEU A 42 -16.37 4.06 -9.24
N PHE A 43 -16.03 3.21 -8.27
CA PHE A 43 -16.07 3.56 -6.85
C PHE A 43 -15.22 4.81 -6.53
N ARG A 44 -13.98 4.86 -7.03
CA ARG A 44 -13.09 6.02 -6.81
C ARG A 44 -13.65 7.30 -7.43
N ARG A 45 -14.20 7.20 -8.65
CA ARG A 45 -14.82 8.34 -9.34
C ARG A 45 -16.02 8.89 -8.57
N GLU A 46 -16.86 8.01 -8.03
CA GLU A 46 -18.04 8.39 -7.24
C GLU A 46 -17.67 9.01 -5.89
N ASN A 47 -16.53 8.63 -5.31
CA ASN A 47 -16.08 9.09 -4.00
C ASN A 47 -14.96 10.14 -4.08
N HIS A 48 -14.88 10.92 -5.16
CA HIS A 48 -13.94 12.06 -5.27
C HIS A 48 -12.45 11.70 -5.12
N ILE A 49 -12.07 10.45 -5.43
CA ILE A 49 -10.68 9.99 -5.42
C ILE A 49 -10.10 10.05 -6.84
N ARG A 50 -9.04 10.84 -7.01
CA ARG A 50 -8.17 10.76 -8.20
C ARG A 50 -7.15 9.66 -7.99
N PHE A 51 -7.00 8.79 -8.99
CA PHE A 51 -6.09 7.65 -8.90
C PHE A 51 -4.92 7.82 -9.86
N LEU A 52 -3.69 7.67 -9.35
CA LEU A 52 -2.47 7.69 -10.13
C LEU A 52 -1.72 6.37 -9.94
N THR A 53 -1.47 5.66 -11.04
CA THR A 53 -0.59 4.49 -11.03
C THR A 53 0.85 4.90 -11.36
N LEU A 54 1.80 4.37 -10.61
CA LEU A 54 3.21 4.51 -10.93
C LEU A 54 3.57 3.59 -12.10
N PRO A 55 4.46 4.00 -13.02
CA PRO A 55 4.93 3.14 -14.08
C PRO A 55 5.54 1.82 -13.52
N PRO A 56 5.58 0.74 -14.32
CA PRO A 56 6.28 -0.46 -13.94
C PRO A 56 7.74 -0.16 -13.60
N HIS A 57 8.28 -0.85 -12.60
CA HIS A 57 9.70 -0.79 -12.23
C HIS A 57 10.24 0.59 -11.82
N VAL A 58 9.40 1.57 -11.49
CA VAL A 58 9.88 2.85 -10.91
C VAL A 58 9.43 3.08 -9.48
N SER A 59 8.80 2.08 -8.86
CA SER A 59 8.31 2.17 -7.48
C SER A 59 9.43 2.54 -6.50
N HIS A 60 10.64 2.02 -6.69
CA HIS A 60 11.79 2.30 -5.82
C HIS A 60 12.35 3.73 -5.97
N VAL A 61 12.00 4.45 -7.03
CA VAL A 61 12.43 5.85 -7.26
C VAL A 61 11.30 6.83 -6.94
N LEU A 62 10.05 6.44 -7.26
CA LEU A 62 8.90 7.34 -7.25
C LEU A 62 7.91 7.08 -6.12
N GLN A 63 7.98 5.95 -5.40
CA GLN A 63 7.11 5.78 -4.24
C GLN A 63 7.57 6.73 -3.12
N PRO A 64 6.72 7.69 -2.69
CA PRO A 64 7.00 8.48 -1.50
C PRO A 64 7.01 7.60 -0.24
N LEU A 65 6.50 6.37 -0.37
CA LEU A 65 6.39 5.36 0.67
C LEU A 65 7.71 4.63 0.93
N ASP A 66 8.82 5.36 1.01
CA ASP A 66 10.08 4.82 1.54
C ASP A 66 10.08 4.79 3.09
N VAL A 67 8.91 4.98 3.71
CA VAL A 67 8.66 4.81 5.17
C VAL A 67 9.00 3.39 5.63
N PHE A 68 9.02 2.42 4.71
CA PHE A 68 9.42 1.04 5.02
C PHE A 68 10.92 0.86 5.15
N ALA A 69 11.78 1.75 4.62
CA ALA A 69 13.22 1.59 4.74
C ALA A 69 13.69 1.62 6.21
N PRO A 70 13.29 2.60 7.05
CA PRO A 70 13.58 2.58 8.48
C PRO A 70 13.04 1.35 9.20
N LEU A 71 11.78 0.96 8.90
CA LEU A 71 11.17 -0.23 9.50
C LEU A 71 11.95 -1.50 9.15
N LYS A 72 12.33 -1.65 7.88
CA LYS A 72 13.11 -2.79 7.40
C LYS A 72 14.49 -2.83 8.06
N ALA A 73 15.16 -1.69 8.18
CA ALA A 73 16.46 -1.61 8.84
C ALA A 73 16.37 -2.03 10.32
N LEU A 74 15.39 -1.51 11.06
CA LEU A 74 15.16 -1.87 12.46
C LEU A 74 14.79 -3.35 12.62
N TYR A 75 13.87 -3.84 11.80
CA TYR A 75 13.48 -5.25 11.80
C TYR A 75 14.67 -6.17 11.49
N SER A 76 15.48 -5.83 10.48
CA SER A 76 16.69 -6.60 10.13
C SER A 76 17.69 -6.64 11.27
N SER A 77 17.92 -5.52 11.96
CA SER A 77 18.80 -5.47 13.14
C SER A 77 18.30 -6.39 14.27
N GLU A 78 17.01 -6.34 14.60
CA GLU A 78 16.46 -7.20 15.67
C GLU A 78 16.40 -8.67 15.27
N ALA A 79 16.09 -8.96 14.01
CA ALA A 79 16.12 -10.32 13.47
C ALA A 79 17.53 -10.92 13.53
N GLU A 80 18.56 -10.15 13.20
CA GLU A 80 19.96 -10.61 13.27
C GLU A 80 20.38 -10.90 14.72
N LYS A 81 20.07 -10.01 15.66
CA LYS A 81 20.31 -10.25 17.09
C LYS A 81 19.63 -11.53 17.57
N TRP A 82 18.37 -11.74 17.18
CA TRP A 82 17.63 -12.95 17.56
C TRP A 82 18.27 -14.21 16.98
N LEU A 83 18.70 -14.20 15.72
CA LEU A 83 19.34 -15.35 15.08
C LEU A 83 20.69 -15.71 15.73
N VAL A 84 21.48 -14.72 16.14
CA VAL A 84 22.72 -14.93 16.90
C VAL A 84 22.42 -15.56 18.27
N GLN A 85 21.34 -15.15 18.93
CA GLN A 85 20.91 -15.68 20.21
C GLN A 85 20.23 -17.06 20.11
N ASN A 86 19.71 -17.43 18.94
CA ASN A 86 18.96 -18.66 18.72
C ASN A 86 19.49 -19.46 17.52
N PRO A 87 20.72 -20.00 17.58
CA PRO A 87 21.34 -20.69 16.45
C PRO A 87 20.52 -21.91 16.00
N GLY A 88 20.29 -22.04 14.69
CA GLY A 88 19.57 -23.17 14.10
C GLY A 88 18.04 -23.07 14.14
N ASN A 89 17.48 -22.05 14.79
CA ASN A 89 16.05 -21.79 14.79
C ASN A 89 15.67 -20.79 13.69
N ALA A 90 14.53 -20.99 13.06
CA ALA A 90 13.96 -20.04 12.10
C ALA A 90 13.08 -19.01 12.83
N ILE A 91 13.08 -17.77 12.35
CA ILE A 91 12.10 -16.76 12.78
C ILE A 91 10.75 -17.13 12.16
N THR A 92 9.74 -17.35 12.99
CA THR A 92 8.36 -17.64 12.57
C THR A 92 7.43 -16.48 12.92
N LEU A 93 6.38 -16.28 12.12
CA LEU A 93 5.27 -15.35 12.39
C LEU A 93 4.29 -15.94 13.41
#